data_AF-A0A972RVU4-F1
#
_entry.id   AF-A0A972RVU4-F1
#
_cell.length_a   1.000
_cell.length_b   1.000
_cell.length_c   1.000
_cell.angle_alpha   90.00
_cell.angle_beta   90.00
_cell.angle_gamma   90.00
#
_symmetry.space_group_name_H-M   'P 1'
#
loop_
_entity.id
_entity.type
_entity.pdbx_description
1 polymer ?
#
loop_
_entity_poly.entity_id
_entity_poly.type
_entity_poly.pdbx_seq_one_letter_code
_entity_poly.pdbx_strand_id
1 'polypeptide(L)'
;MQFTQLARTLMPRYAHITGWGHAVPERVLTNDEIAQMVDTSDEWIRTRTGIRERRIASPDESTATLAARAAEEALRKARVAPTQVDLILVASSTPEYIFPATAALVQDAIGATRAGAADISAACTGFIYALSLAAAMIKAGEIETALVIGAETLSRIVDWEDRNTCILFGDGAGALVLEASDEPGGVITSVLRADGSGADLLILPTCGSRHPVSHEALDQKMHYVKMNGREVFRFATRVMARATREVVEKAGMTLDDIAWIAPHQANRRIIEAAAKSLRRPIDDFLMNLDRYGNTSTASIPLVLYEAAEAGRLKPGDYGVLVGFGAGLTWGAALVQWTGPKAERKPVRLKWYQRLARVRSRLRQWRRTLEGWWVHLLERVHSASWPRPALPLRRGRRGQPRALPRQTEAPGPDAAREQGEAPAEPGAEPRSEREAP
;
A
#
# COMPACT_ATOMS: atom_id res chain seq x y z
N MET A 1 13.81 -21.77 -32.62
CA MET A 1 13.63 -21.15 -31.29
C MET A 1 13.68 -19.62 -31.33
N GLN A 2 14.63 -18.97 -32.04
CA GLN A 2 14.69 -17.49 -32.13
C GLN A 2 13.47 -16.83 -32.81
N PHE A 3 12.92 -17.42 -33.89
CA PHE A 3 11.72 -16.90 -34.56
C PHE A 3 10.46 -16.88 -33.69
N THR A 4 10.25 -17.92 -32.88
CA THR A 4 9.13 -18.01 -31.91
C THR A 4 9.26 -17.01 -30.77
N GLN A 5 10.48 -16.61 -30.42
CA GLN A 5 10.72 -15.64 -29.36
C GLN A 5 10.50 -14.21 -29.87
N LEU A 6 10.93 -13.90 -31.11
CA LEU A 6 10.64 -12.63 -31.78
C LEU A 6 9.14 -12.45 -32.12
N ALA A 7 8.45 -13.53 -32.52
CA ALA A 7 7.01 -13.49 -32.78
C ALA A 7 6.19 -13.22 -31.50
N ARG A 8 6.63 -13.74 -30.36
CA ARG A 8 6.03 -13.47 -29.04
C ARG A 8 6.14 -12.00 -28.61
N THR A 9 7.16 -11.28 -29.08
CA THR A 9 7.34 -9.85 -28.79
C THR A 9 6.46 -8.94 -29.64
N LEU A 10 5.84 -9.47 -30.71
CA LEU A 10 5.07 -8.68 -31.69
C LEU A 10 3.55 -8.75 -31.47
N MET A 11 3.06 -9.71 -30.67
CA MET A 11 1.63 -9.83 -30.38
C MET A 11 1.27 -8.99 -29.14
N PRO A 12 0.20 -8.18 -29.18
CA PRO A 12 -0.22 -7.41 -28.02
C PRO A 12 -0.61 -8.34 -26.88
N ARG A 13 0.03 -8.16 -25.73
CA ARG A 13 -0.25 -8.92 -24.50
C ARG A 13 -1.15 -8.12 -23.58
N TYR A 14 -2.06 -8.81 -22.90
CA TYR A 14 -3.01 -8.24 -21.95
C TYR A 14 -2.85 -8.89 -20.57
N ALA A 15 -3.23 -8.16 -19.52
CA ALA A 15 -3.08 -8.59 -18.13
C ALA A 15 -4.45 -8.86 -17.50
N HIS A 16 -4.94 -10.10 -17.62
CA HIS A 16 -6.28 -10.52 -17.19
C HIS A 16 -6.31 -10.80 -15.68
N ILE A 17 -7.40 -10.43 -15.02
CA ILE A 17 -7.64 -10.74 -13.61
C ILE A 17 -8.32 -12.11 -13.54
N THR A 18 -7.57 -13.15 -13.20
CA THR A 18 -8.04 -14.54 -13.27
C THR A 18 -8.33 -15.17 -11.92
N GLY A 19 -7.95 -14.52 -10.83
CA GLY A 19 -8.26 -14.98 -9.48
C GLY A 19 -8.26 -13.83 -8.48
N TRP A 20 -9.02 -14.02 -7.41
CA TRP A 20 -9.15 -13.08 -6.30
C TRP A 20 -9.22 -13.85 -4.98
N GLY A 21 -8.73 -13.25 -3.91
CA GLY A 21 -8.70 -13.88 -2.60
C GLY A 21 -8.67 -12.84 -1.49
N HIS A 22 -9.08 -13.26 -0.29
CA HIS A 22 -9.05 -12.41 0.88
C HIS A 22 -8.56 -13.16 2.12
N ALA A 23 -8.13 -12.41 3.11
CA ALA A 23 -7.94 -12.89 4.46
C ALA A 23 -8.17 -11.74 5.43
N VAL A 24 -9.07 -11.94 6.38
CA VAL A 24 -9.38 -10.98 7.43
C VAL A 24 -9.26 -11.68 8.78
N PRO A 25 -8.81 -10.97 9.82
CA PRO A 25 -8.83 -11.50 11.17
C PRO A 25 -10.23 -11.92 11.64
N GLU A 26 -10.27 -12.89 12.55
CA GLU A 26 -11.51 -13.39 13.14
C GLU A 26 -12.11 -12.40 14.16
N ARG A 27 -11.26 -11.69 14.91
CA ARG A 27 -11.71 -10.75 15.94
C ARG A 27 -12.40 -9.55 15.29
N VAL A 28 -13.68 -9.40 15.60
CA VAL A 28 -14.48 -8.22 15.29
C VAL A 28 -14.37 -7.24 16.46
N LEU A 29 -14.11 -5.97 16.17
CA LEU A 29 -14.17 -4.87 17.12
C LEU A 29 -15.35 -3.95 16.74
N THR A 30 -16.36 -3.91 17.58
CA THR A 30 -17.56 -3.11 17.36
C THR A 30 -17.35 -1.64 17.75
N ASN A 31 -18.21 -0.74 17.29
CA ASN A 31 -18.20 0.64 17.76
C ASN A 31 -18.53 0.77 19.26
N ASP A 32 -19.39 -0.11 19.79
CA ASP A 32 -19.75 -0.10 21.21
C ASP A 32 -18.54 -0.44 22.10
N GLU A 33 -17.67 -1.35 21.66
CA GLU A 33 -16.41 -1.63 22.34
C GLU A 33 -15.46 -0.42 22.29
N ILE A 34 -15.39 0.31 21.18
CA ILE A 34 -14.57 1.53 21.09
C ILE A 34 -15.12 2.63 22.00
N ALA A 35 -16.44 2.74 22.13
CA ALA A 35 -17.09 3.70 23.04
C ALA A 35 -16.76 3.44 24.52
N GLN A 36 -16.26 2.26 24.88
CA GLN A 36 -15.73 1.96 26.21
C GLN A 36 -14.29 2.45 26.41
N MET A 37 -13.57 2.79 25.33
CA MET A 37 -12.16 3.20 25.35
C MET A 37 -12.00 4.72 25.24
N VAL A 38 -12.86 5.39 24.48
CA VAL A 38 -12.78 6.84 24.20
C VAL A 38 -14.17 7.48 24.17
N ASP A 39 -14.24 8.80 24.38
CA ASP A 39 -15.48 9.59 24.34
C ASP A 39 -16.08 9.64 22.91
N THR A 40 -16.94 8.66 22.61
CA THR A 40 -17.65 8.46 21.34
C THR A 40 -18.88 7.55 21.51
N SER A 41 -19.60 7.27 20.40
CA SER A 41 -20.74 6.34 20.36
C SER A 41 -20.88 5.69 18.98
N ASP A 42 -21.60 4.56 18.88
CA ASP A 42 -21.90 3.93 17.58
C ASP A 42 -22.59 4.90 16.61
N GLU A 43 -23.62 5.60 17.09
CA GLU A 43 -24.35 6.59 16.28
C GLU A 43 -23.40 7.66 15.72
N TRP A 44 -22.49 8.17 16.55
CA TRP A 44 -21.55 9.20 16.16
C TRP A 44 -20.54 8.69 15.12
N ILE A 45 -19.98 7.48 15.32
CA ILE A 45 -19.03 6.87 14.39
C ILE A 45 -19.72 6.61 13.05
N ARG A 46 -20.86 5.91 13.06
CA ARG A 46 -21.60 5.56 11.84
C ARG A 46 -21.99 6.79 11.03
N THR A 47 -22.49 7.83 11.67
CA THR A 47 -22.91 9.07 10.97
C THR A 47 -21.72 9.77 10.32
N ARG A 48 -20.53 9.72 10.93
CA ARG A 48 -19.36 10.41 10.40
C ARG A 48 -18.52 9.60 9.43
N THR A 49 -18.54 8.28 9.52
CA THR A 49 -17.64 7.39 8.77
C THR A 49 -18.35 6.34 7.94
N GLY A 50 -19.55 5.92 8.36
CA GLY A 50 -20.26 4.76 7.82
C GLY A 50 -19.81 3.41 8.41
N ILE A 51 -18.83 3.41 9.32
CA ILE A 51 -18.24 2.19 9.90
C ILE A 51 -19.08 1.71 11.08
N ARG A 52 -19.35 0.40 11.14
CA ARG A 52 -20.05 -0.28 12.26
C ARG A 52 -19.11 -1.14 13.08
N GLU A 53 -18.23 -1.83 12.38
CA GLU A 53 -17.26 -2.75 12.95
C GLU A 53 -15.98 -2.77 12.10
N ARG A 54 -14.91 -3.34 12.66
CA ARG A 54 -13.66 -3.63 11.96
C ARG A 54 -13.06 -4.94 12.43
N ARG A 55 -12.06 -5.44 11.70
CA ARG A 55 -11.31 -6.66 12.07
C ARG A 55 -9.98 -6.28 12.67
N ILE A 56 -9.57 -7.01 13.70
CA ILE A 56 -8.33 -6.77 14.45
C ILE A 56 -7.49 -8.04 14.47
N ALA A 57 -6.25 -7.94 14.01
CA ALA A 57 -5.32 -9.05 13.98
C ALA A 57 -5.06 -9.60 15.40
N SER A 58 -5.08 -10.93 15.52
CA SER A 58 -4.60 -11.59 16.73
C SER A 58 -3.07 -11.48 16.85
N PRO A 59 -2.48 -11.80 18.02
CA PRO A 59 -1.02 -11.82 18.19
C PRO A 59 -0.28 -12.71 17.20
N ASP A 60 -0.93 -13.78 16.71
CA ASP A 60 -0.35 -14.73 15.75
C ASP A 60 -0.57 -14.33 14.28
N GLU A 61 -1.39 -13.29 14.02
CA GLU A 61 -1.68 -12.80 12.68
C GLU A 61 -0.88 -11.53 12.37
N SER A 62 0.04 -11.62 11.42
CA SER A 62 0.79 -10.49 10.89
C SER A 62 0.36 -10.12 9.47
N THR A 63 0.85 -8.97 8.97
CA THR A 63 0.63 -8.55 7.59
C THR A 63 1.06 -9.61 6.58
N ALA A 64 2.22 -10.28 6.75
CA ALA A 64 2.64 -11.34 5.85
C ALA A 64 1.72 -12.57 5.94
N THR A 65 1.24 -12.96 7.12
CA THR A 65 0.35 -14.12 7.26
C THR A 65 -1.00 -13.92 6.59
N LEU A 66 -1.59 -12.72 6.73
CA LEU A 66 -2.84 -12.36 6.05
C LEU A 66 -2.62 -12.28 4.53
N ALA A 67 -1.54 -11.63 4.09
CA ALA A 67 -1.17 -11.57 2.68
C ALA A 67 -1.01 -12.98 2.06
N ALA A 68 -0.35 -13.91 2.75
CA ALA A 68 -0.17 -15.28 2.30
C ALA A 68 -1.50 -16.04 2.19
N ARG A 69 -2.42 -15.89 3.15
CA ARG A 69 -3.75 -16.50 3.10
C ARG A 69 -4.58 -15.96 1.92
N ALA A 70 -4.59 -14.65 1.71
CA ALA A 70 -5.29 -14.02 0.59
C ALA A 70 -4.69 -14.48 -0.77
N ALA A 71 -3.36 -14.56 -0.86
CA ALA A 71 -2.64 -15.06 -2.01
C ALA A 71 -3.03 -16.49 -2.38
N GLU A 72 -3.04 -17.40 -1.39
CA GLU A 72 -3.40 -18.79 -1.59
C GLU A 72 -4.82 -18.95 -2.11
N GLU A 73 -5.76 -18.16 -1.58
CA GLU A 73 -7.13 -18.17 -2.08
C GLU A 73 -7.22 -17.65 -3.52
N ALA A 74 -6.50 -16.57 -3.85
CA ALA A 74 -6.48 -16.01 -5.20
C ALA A 74 -5.91 -17.01 -6.22
N LEU A 75 -4.80 -17.68 -5.88
CA LEU A 75 -4.20 -18.74 -6.69
C LEU A 75 -5.15 -19.94 -6.86
N ARG A 76 -5.93 -20.27 -5.82
CA ARG A 76 -6.93 -21.35 -5.87
C ARG A 76 -8.02 -21.04 -6.88
N LYS A 77 -8.54 -19.81 -6.88
CA LYS A 77 -9.56 -19.36 -7.84
C LYS A 77 -9.00 -19.31 -9.26
N ALA A 78 -7.78 -18.80 -9.45
CA ALA A 78 -7.10 -18.77 -10.75
C ALA A 78 -6.68 -20.16 -11.25
N ARG A 79 -6.66 -21.18 -10.38
CA ARG A 79 -6.09 -22.50 -10.66
C ARG A 79 -4.64 -22.40 -11.16
N VAL A 80 -3.86 -21.56 -10.49
CA VAL A 80 -2.44 -21.30 -10.77
C VAL A 80 -1.61 -21.94 -9.65
N ALA A 81 -0.57 -22.69 -10.03
CA ALA A 81 0.37 -23.21 -9.05
C ALA A 81 1.32 -22.10 -8.58
N PRO A 82 1.71 -22.06 -7.29
CA PRO A 82 2.65 -21.05 -6.79
C PRO A 82 3.96 -21.00 -7.58
N THR A 83 4.43 -22.15 -8.08
CA THR A 83 5.65 -22.27 -8.90
C THR A 83 5.54 -21.64 -10.29
N GLN A 84 4.34 -21.26 -10.73
CA GLN A 84 4.10 -20.55 -11.98
C GLN A 84 4.07 -19.02 -11.80
N VAL A 85 4.07 -18.52 -10.57
CA VAL A 85 4.11 -17.07 -10.30
C VAL A 85 5.51 -16.54 -10.59
N ASP A 86 5.58 -15.44 -11.34
CA ASP A 86 6.83 -14.78 -11.74
C ASP A 86 7.12 -13.55 -10.89
N LEU A 87 6.08 -12.90 -10.36
CA LEU A 87 6.19 -11.69 -9.56
C LEU A 87 5.14 -11.66 -8.45
N ILE A 88 5.55 -11.29 -7.24
CA ILE A 88 4.68 -10.98 -6.11
C ILE A 88 4.92 -9.52 -5.72
N LEU A 89 3.86 -8.72 -5.77
CA LEU A 89 3.87 -7.35 -5.27
C LEU A 89 2.94 -7.24 -4.07
N VAL A 90 3.47 -6.84 -2.91
CA VAL A 90 2.67 -6.55 -1.72
C VAL A 90 2.65 -5.05 -1.50
N ALA A 91 1.49 -4.43 -1.66
CA ALA A 91 1.25 -3.07 -1.21
C ALA A 91 0.90 -3.08 0.27
N SER A 92 1.62 -2.29 1.08
CA SER A 92 1.38 -2.19 2.52
C SER A 92 1.98 -0.90 3.10
N SER A 93 1.32 -0.34 4.11
CA SER A 93 1.88 0.67 5.03
C SER A 93 2.26 0.10 6.39
N THR A 94 1.91 -1.15 6.66
CA THR A 94 2.29 -1.90 7.85
C THR A 94 3.01 -3.18 7.45
N PRO A 95 4.16 -3.09 6.74
CA PRO A 95 4.88 -4.26 6.30
C PRO A 95 5.34 -5.10 7.49
N GLU A 96 5.64 -6.37 7.25
CA GLU A 96 6.15 -7.26 8.31
C GLU A 96 7.42 -6.69 8.97
N TYR A 97 8.31 -6.19 8.12
CA TYR A 97 9.55 -5.53 8.51
C TYR A 97 9.81 -4.38 7.54
N ILE A 98 10.64 -3.40 7.95
CA ILE A 98 11.20 -2.41 7.02
C ILE A 98 12.06 -3.13 5.96
N PHE A 99 12.81 -4.14 6.39
CA PHE A 99 13.47 -5.11 5.54
C PHE A 99 13.66 -6.42 6.33
N PRO A 100 13.53 -7.60 5.68
CA PRO A 100 13.22 -7.82 4.25
C PRO A 100 11.78 -7.48 3.87
N ALA A 101 11.49 -7.43 2.57
CA ALA A 101 10.15 -7.18 2.03
C ALA A 101 9.14 -8.25 2.50
N THR A 102 7.92 -7.81 2.83
CA THR A 102 6.76 -8.66 3.16
C THR A 102 6.47 -9.65 2.03
N ALA A 103 6.58 -9.21 0.78
CA ALA A 103 6.42 -10.05 -0.40
C ALA A 103 7.36 -11.25 -0.42
N ALA A 104 8.60 -11.12 0.08
CA ALA A 104 9.55 -12.23 0.13
C ALA A 104 9.14 -13.30 1.16
N LEU A 105 8.48 -12.88 2.25
CA LEU A 105 7.93 -13.81 3.24
C LEU A 105 6.71 -14.55 2.67
N VAL A 106 5.84 -13.83 1.95
CA VAL A 106 4.71 -14.43 1.22
C VAL A 106 5.22 -15.43 0.18
N GLN A 107 6.24 -15.07 -0.59
CA GLN A 107 6.87 -15.91 -1.60
C GLN A 107 7.32 -17.26 -1.05
N ASP A 108 8.02 -17.25 0.09
CA ASP A 108 8.45 -18.49 0.73
C ASP A 108 7.24 -19.28 1.31
N ALA A 109 6.33 -18.58 1.99
CA ALA A 109 5.16 -19.18 2.65
C ALA A 109 4.26 -19.96 1.67
N ILE A 110 3.97 -19.39 0.49
CA ILE A 110 3.12 -20.03 -0.52
C ILE A 110 3.91 -20.98 -1.44
N GLY A 111 5.24 -20.98 -1.35
CA GLY A 111 6.09 -21.85 -2.14
C GLY A 111 6.38 -21.38 -3.56
N ALA A 112 6.27 -20.09 -3.87
CA ALA A 112 6.45 -19.52 -5.20
C ALA A 112 7.94 -19.41 -5.61
N THR A 113 8.60 -20.56 -5.85
CA THR A 113 10.06 -20.66 -6.05
C THR A 113 10.67 -19.80 -7.15
N ARG A 114 9.87 -19.41 -8.15
CA ARG A 114 10.31 -18.66 -9.33
C ARG A 114 10.06 -17.16 -9.19
N ALA A 115 9.20 -16.75 -8.28
CA ALA A 115 8.72 -15.38 -8.23
C ALA A 115 9.79 -14.42 -7.70
N GLY A 116 9.98 -13.31 -8.41
CA GLY A 116 10.50 -12.09 -7.80
C GLY A 116 9.50 -11.55 -6.77
N ALA A 117 9.97 -10.81 -5.77
CA ALA A 117 9.14 -10.33 -4.69
C ALA A 117 9.56 -8.92 -4.25
N ALA A 118 8.61 -7.98 -4.20
CA ALA A 118 8.85 -6.61 -3.78
C ALA A 118 7.64 -6.01 -3.06
N ASP A 119 7.90 -5.09 -2.12
CA ASP A 119 6.87 -4.30 -1.46
C ASP A 119 6.66 -2.96 -2.18
N ILE A 120 5.42 -2.49 -2.21
CA ILE A 120 5.02 -1.21 -2.80
C ILE A 120 4.50 -0.30 -1.67
N SER A 121 5.22 0.78 -1.39
CA SER A 121 4.80 1.79 -0.42
C SER A 121 4.28 3.03 -1.15
N ALA A 122 2.96 3.15 -1.21
CA ALA A 122 2.25 4.35 -1.67
C ALA A 122 0.94 4.55 -0.89
N ALA A 123 1.00 4.27 0.41
CA ALA A 123 -0.12 4.33 1.34
C ALA A 123 -1.36 3.58 0.81
N CYS A 124 -2.56 4.04 1.14
CA CYS A 124 -3.82 3.45 0.69
C CYS A 124 -3.97 3.34 -0.85
N THR A 125 -3.20 4.11 -1.63
CA THR A 125 -3.18 4.03 -3.11
C THR A 125 -2.28 2.88 -3.62
N GLY A 126 -1.50 2.26 -2.73
CA GLY A 126 -0.46 1.27 -3.07
C GLY A 126 -0.95 0.10 -3.91
N PHE A 127 -2.18 -0.38 -3.68
CA PHE A 127 -2.73 -1.48 -4.47
C PHE A 127 -2.88 -1.13 -5.95
N ILE A 128 -3.30 0.10 -6.28
CA ILE A 128 -3.44 0.57 -7.67
C ILE A 128 -2.05 0.72 -8.32
N TYR A 129 -1.06 1.20 -7.56
CA TYR A 129 0.33 1.27 -8.02
C TYR A 129 0.86 -0.13 -8.34
N ALA A 130 0.70 -1.08 -7.41
CA ALA A 130 1.14 -2.46 -7.59
C ALA A 130 0.44 -3.12 -8.79
N LEU A 131 -0.88 -2.94 -8.93
CA LEU A 131 -1.65 -3.46 -10.07
C LEU A 131 -1.14 -2.90 -11.40
N SER A 132 -0.90 -1.58 -11.46
CA SER A 132 -0.40 -0.91 -12.66
C SER A 132 1.00 -1.42 -13.06
N LEU A 133 1.89 -1.61 -12.08
CA LEU A 133 3.26 -2.11 -12.32
C LEU A 133 3.23 -3.56 -12.82
N ALA A 134 2.47 -4.43 -12.15
CA ALA A 134 2.33 -5.83 -12.57
C ALA A 134 1.73 -5.95 -13.98
N ALA A 135 0.67 -5.19 -14.27
CA ALA A 135 0.07 -5.18 -15.59
C ALA A 135 1.03 -4.68 -16.67
N ALA A 136 1.83 -3.64 -16.39
CA ALA A 136 2.83 -3.14 -17.33
C ALA A 136 3.90 -4.19 -17.65
N MET A 137 4.39 -4.94 -16.65
CA MET A 137 5.38 -6.00 -16.86
C MET A 137 4.84 -7.17 -17.68
N ILE A 138 3.57 -7.55 -17.47
CA ILE A 138 2.88 -8.56 -18.31
C ILE A 138 2.74 -8.06 -19.75
N LYS A 139 2.28 -6.82 -19.94
CA LYS A 139 2.09 -6.22 -21.28
C LYS A 139 3.41 -6.06 -22.03
N ALA A 140 4.51 -5.80 -21.33
CA ALA A 140 5.85 -5.76 -21.88
C ALA A 140 6.41 -7.15 -22.24
N GLY A 141 5.76 -8.24 -21.78
CA GLY A 141 6.18 -9.61 -22.04
C GLY A 141 7.28 -10.14 -21.13
N GLU A 142 7.63 -9.42 -20.07
CA GLU A 142 8.68 -9.81 -19.11
C GLU A 142 8.23 -10.91 -18.15
N ILE A 143 6.93 -10.98 -17.85
CA ILE A 143 6.34 -11.97 -16.94
C ILE A 143 5.01 -12.50 -17.48
N GLU A 144 4.64 -13.71 -17.07
CA GLU A 144 3.39 -14.38 -17.47
C GLU A 144 2.33 -14.29 -16.38
N THR A 145 2.74 -14.32 -15.12
CA THR A 145 1.82 -14.39 -13.98
C THR A 145 2.32 -13.56 -12.80
N ALA A 146 1.48 -12.64 -12.35
CA ALA A 146 1.75 -11.81 -11.20
C ALA A 146 0.69 -11.99 -10.11
N LEU A 147 1.12 -11.86 -8.86
CA LEU A 147 0.26 -11.81 -7.69
C LEU A 147 0.35 -10.42 -7.08
N VAL A 148 -0.78 -9.72 -7.04
CA VAL A 148 -0.88 -8.34 -6.52
C VAL A 148 -1.70 -8.36 -5.25
N ILE A 149 -1.11 -7.93 -4.14
CA ILE A 149 -1.70 -8.05 -2.81
C ILE A 149 -1.74 -6.68 -2.15
N GLY A 150 -2.88 -6.31 -1.57
CA GLY A 150 -2.97 -5.23 -0.59
C GLY A 150 -3.17 -5.86 0.78
N ALA A 151 -2.30 -5.56 1.75
CA ALA A 151 -2.35 -6.20 3.07
C ALA A 151 -1.92 -5.25 4.16
N GLU A 152 -2.68 -5.23 5.26
CA GLU A 152 -2.45 -4.31 6.37
C GLU A 152 -2.84 -4.90 7.71
N THR A 153 -2.09 -4.49 8.74
CA THR A 153 -2.45 -4.63 10.14
C THR A 153 -2.32 -3.27 10.86
N LEU A 154 -3.15 -2.31 10.42
CA LEU A 154 -3.15 -0.92 10.90
C LEU A 154 -3.45 -0.79 12.39
N SER A 155 -4.18 -1.75 12.97
CA SER A 155 -4.46 -1.81 14.41
C SER A 155 -3.18 -1.73 15.27
N ARG A 156 -2.02 -2.14 14.72
CA ARG A 156 -0.71 -2.09 15.39
C ARG A 156 -0.11 -0.69 15.49
N ILE A 157 -0.57 0.25 14.67
CA ILE A 157 -0.05 1.62 14.59
C ILE A 157 -1.13 2.68 14.84
N VAL A 158 -2.26 2.28 15.42
CA VAL A 158 -3.33 3.17 15.85
C VAL A 158 -3.15 3.52 17.33
N ASP A 159 -3.35 4.79 17.67
CA ASP A 159 -3.46 5.24 19.05
C ASP A 159 -4.90 5.01 19.54
N TRP A 160 -5.10 4.00 20.39
CA TRP A 160 -6.44 3.64 20.89
C TRP A 160 -7.03 4.67 21.85
N GLU A 161 -6.24 5.68 22.26
CA GLU A 161 -6.71 6.83 23.03
C GLU A 161 -7.10 8.03 22.14
N ASP A 162 -6.72 8.03 20.85
CA ASP A 162 -7.10 9.09 19.90
C ASP A 162 -8.36 8.71 19.11
N ARG A 163 -9.50 9.26 19.57
CA ARG A 163 -10.79 9.07 18.90
C ARG A 163 -10.83 9.47 17.43
N ASN A 164 -9.93 10.34 16.97
CA ASN A 164 -9.95 10.83 15.58
C ASN A 164 -9.44 9.77 14.59
N THR A 165 -8.65 8.81 15.07
CA THR A 165 -8.01 7.78 14.24
C THR A 165 -8.46 6.37 14.60
N CYS A 166 -8.67 6.05 15.88
CA CYS A 166 -9.00 4.68 16.32
C CYS A 166 -10.34 4.16 15.80
N ILE A 167 -11.27 5.06 15.45
CA ILE A 167 -12.58 4.73 14.88
C ILE A 167 -12.50 4.35 13.39
N LEU A 168 -11.37 4.55 12.72
CA LEU A 168 -11.29 4.45 11.25
C LEU A 168 -10.76 3.12 10.79
N PHE A 169 -9.67 2.66 11.38
CA PHE A 169 -8.84 1.63 10.76
C PHE A 169 -9.22 0.22 11.16
N GLY A 170 -8.95 -0.72 10.27
CA GLY A 170 -9.06 -2.15 10.48
C GLY A 170 -7.97 -2.90 9.75
N ASP A 171 -7.94 -4.21 9.95
CA ASP A 171 -6.92 -5.10 9.41
C ASP A 171 -7.49 -6.04 8.36
N GLY A 172 -6.65 -6.43 7.40
CA GLY A 172 -7.05 -7.39 6.38
C GLY A 172 -6.09 -7.43 5.19
N ALA A 173 -6.34 -8.39 4.31
CA ALA A 173 -5.62 -8.55 3.06
C ALA A 173 -6.57 -8.97 1.94
N GLY A 174 -6.31 -8.47 0.74
CA GLY A 174 -6.93 -8.91 -0.50
C GLY A 174 -5.88 -9.09 -1.58
N ALA A 175 -6.09 -10.05 -2.47
CA ALA A 175 -5.14 -10.39 -3.53
C ALA A 175 -5.84 -10.61 -4.87
N LEU A 176 -5.17 -10.23 -5.96
CA LEU A 176 -5.54 -10.56 -7.34
C LEU A 176 -4.41 -11.33 -8.02
N VAL A 177 -4.77 -12.30 -8.85
CA VAL A 177 -3.87 -12.96 -9.81
C VAL A 177 -4.06 -12.30 -11.16
N LEU A 178 -2.96 -11.79 -11.71
CA LEU A 178 -2.89 -11.34 -13.09
C LEU A 178 -2.21 -12.39 -13.95
N GLU A 179 -2.80 -12.71 -15.08
CA GLU A 179 -2.19 -13.59 -16.07
C GLU A 179 -2.13 -12.93 -17.44
N ALA A 180 -1.07 -13.21 -18.16
CA ALA A 180 -0.99 -12.86 -19.56
C ALA A 180 -2.10 -13.54 -20.37
N SER A 181 -2.57 -12.81 -21.37
CA SER A 181 -3.50 -13.25 -22.38
C SER A 181 -3.18 -12.58 -23.71
N ASP A 182 -3.44 -13.28 -24.80
CA ASP A 182 -3.39 -12.72 -26.16
C ASP A 182 -4.75 -12.09 -26.54
N GLU A 183 -5.80 -12.37 -25.74
CA GLU A 183 -7.13 -11.77 -25.91
C GLU A 183 -7.22 -10.40 -25.21
N PRO A 184 -7.85 -9.40 -25.83
CA PRO A 184 -8.12 -8.11 -25.19
C PRO A 184 -8.85 -8.24 -23.86
N GLY A 185 -8.47 -7.41 -22.88
CA GLY A 185 -9.17 -7.28 -21.60
C GLY A 185 -8.24 -7.16 -20.39
N GLY A 186 -8.81 -7.35 -19.20
CA GLY A 186 -8.08 -7.22 -17.94
C GLY A 186 -7.77 -5.77 -17.59
N VAL A 187 -6.57 -5.47 -17.12
CA VAL A 187 -6.17 -4.10 -16.80
C VAL A 187 -5.99 -3.30 -18.09
N ILE A 188 -6.90 -2.35 -18.37
CA ILE A 188 -6.91 -1.58 -19.62
C ILE A 188 -5.88 -0.46 -19.55
N THR A 189 -6.04 0.45 -18.60
CA THR A 189 -5.15 1.60 -18.39
C THR A 189 -5.19 2.06 -16.94
N SER A 190 -4.19 2.86 -16.56
CA SER A 190 -4.05 3.40 -15.21
C SER A 190 -3.59 4.85 -15.23
N VAL A 191 -3.88 5.54 -14.14
CA VAL A 191 -3.43 6.90 -13.81
C VAL A 191 -2.82 6.83 -12.42
N LEU A 192 -1.55 7.22 -12.28
CA LEU A 192 -0.84 7.30 -11.01
C LEU A 192 -0.35 8.74 -10.80
N ARG A 193 -0.57 9.32 -9.62
CA ARG A 193 -0.27 10.72 -9.30
C ARG A 193 0.13 10.87 -7.84
N ALA A 194 0.93 11.90 -7.55
CA ALA A 194 1.31 12.25 -6.19
C ALA A 194 1.52 13.77 -6.06
N ASP A 195 1.30 14.28 -4.86
CA ASP A 195 1.63 15.63 -4.43
C ASP A 195 2.32 15.54 -3.07
N GLY A 196 3.66 15.48 -3.11
CA GLY A 196 4.52 15.31 -1.94
C GLY A 196 4.49 16.46 -0.93
N SER A 197 3.89 17.60 -1.28
CA SER A 197 3.86 18.79 -0.42
C SER A 197 2.96 18.62 0.81
N GLY A 198 2.02 17.66 0.78
CA GLY A 198 1.11 17.35 1.88
C GLY A 198 1.53 16.15 2.75
N ALA A 199 2.82 15.83 2.81
CA ALA A 199 3.32 14.63 3.50
C ALA A 199 2.97 14.58 5.00
N ASP A 200 2.86 15.73 5.66
CA ASP A 200 2.53 15.88 7.08
C ASP A 200 1.04 15.73 7.39
N LEU A 201 0.16 15.77 6.37
CA LEU A 201 -1.29 15.67 6.55
C LEU A 201 -1.75 14.27 6.98
N LEU A 202 -0.99 13.24 6.63
CA LEU A 202 -1.23 11.85 7.06
C LEU A 202 0.11 11.12 7.08
N ILE A 203 0.61 10.79 8.27
CA ILE A 203 1.98 10.29 8.45
C ILE A 203 2.09 9.35 9.64
N LEU A 204 3.11 8.48 9.62
CA LEU A 204 3.66 7.80 10.78
C LEU A 204 4.97 8.51 11.15
N PRO A 205 4.99 9.39 12.18
CA PRO A 205 6.11 10.30 12.39
C PRO A 205 7.48 9.64 12.69
N THR A 206 7.49 8.50 13.38
CA THR A 206 8.73 7.74 13.69
C THR A 206 8.77 6.38 12.98
N CYS A 207 9.69 5.49 13.37
CA CYS A 207 10.02 4.21 12.74
C CYS A 207 10.71 4.31 11.36
N GLY A 208 10.88 5.52 10.83
CA GLY A 208 11.61 5.81 9.59
C GLY A 208 13.00 6.41 9.82
N SER A 209 13.66 6.79 8.73
CA SER A 209 15.02 7.35 8.78
C SER A 209 15.10 8.79 9.29
N ARG A 210 14.06 9.60 9.06
CA ARG A 210 14.02 11.01 9.50
C ARG A 210 13.93 11.13 11.03
N HIS A 211 13.11 10.28 11.64
CA HIS A 211 12.97 10.17 13.09
C HIS A 211 13.06 8.69 13.48
N PRO A 212 14.26 8.16 13.73
CA PRO A 212 14.46 6.82 14.26
C PRO A 212 13.73 6.65 15.60
N VAL A 213 13.45 5.40 15.97
CA VAL A 213 12.81 5.10 17.26
C VAL A 213 13.69 5.56 18.41
N SER A 214 13.11 6.32 19.34
CA SER A 214 13.73 6.78 20.59
C SER A 214 12.70 6.80 21.71
N HIS A 215 13.14 6.81 22.97
CA HIS A 215 12.22 6.96 24.11
C HIS A 215 11.37 8.23 24.00
N GLU A 216 11.99 9.36 23.64
CA GLU A 216 11.28 10.62 23.41
C GLU A 216 10.18 10.50 22.36
N ALA A 217 10.44 9.84 21.23
CA ALA A 217 9.45 9.65 20.18
C ALA A 217 8.28 8.77 20.65
N LEU A 218 8.55 7.76 21.47
CA LEU A 218 7.52 6.89 22.05
C LEU A 218 6.66 7.64 23.08
N ASP A 219 7.28 8.43 23.94
CA ASP A 219 6.60 9.27 24.94
C ASP A 219 5.68 10.30 24.26
N GLN A 220 6.11 10.83 23.11
CA GLN A 220 5.31 11.72 22.26
C GLN A 220 4.31 10.97 21.36
N LYS A 221 4.20 9.65 21.48
CA LYS A 221 3.30 8.79 20.68
C LYS A 221 3.48 8.96 19.17
N MET A 222 4.72 9.17 18.72
CA MET A 222 5.08 9.37 17.31
C MET A 222 5.04 8.06 16.49
N HIS A 223 4.92 6.90 17.15
CA HIS A 223 4.78 5.58 16.54
C HIS A 223 3.34 5.23 16.18
N TYR A 224 2.40 6.17 16.36
CA TYR A 224 1.03 6.04 15.90
C TYR A 224 0.73 6.98 14.73
N VAL A 225 -0.25 6.60 13.90
CA VAL A 225 -0.73 7.40 12.77
C VAL A 225 -1.19 8.78 13.27
N LYS A 226 -0.72 9.83 12.60
CA LYS A 226 -1.18 11.21 12.79
C LYS A 226 -1.86 11.69 11.52
N MET A 227 -2.98 12.37 11.66
CA MET A 227 -3.81 12.77 10.52
C MET A 227 -4.50 14.12 10.75
N ASN A 228 -4.39 15.01 9.76
CA ASN A 228 -5.30 16.14 9.60
C ASN A 228 -6.53 15.72 8.76
N GLY A 229 -7.55 15.20 9.43
CA GLY A 229 -8.71 14.60 8.76
C GLY A 229 -9.50 15.56 7.85
N ARG A 230 -9.51 16.87 8.16
CA ARG A 230 -10.21 17.88 7.35
C ARG A 230 -9.54 18.06 6.00
N GLU A 231 -8.22 18.20 6.01
CA GLU A 231 -7.43 18.39 4.79
C GLU A 231 -7.39 17.13 3.94
N VAL A 232 -7.23 15.96 4.57
CA VAL A 232 -7.32 14.67 3.88
C VAL A 232 -8.69 14.47 3.23
N PHE A 233 -9.79 14.79 3.92
CA PHE A 233 -11.14 14.70 3.36
C PHE A 233 -11.31 15.62 2.13
N ARG A 234 -10.90 16.88 2.25
CA ARG A 234 -10.98 17.87 1.16
C ARG A 234 -10.20 17.41 -0.06
N PHE A 235 -8.98 16.93 0.14
CA PHE A 235 -8.16 16.34 -0.91
C PHE A 235 -8.85 15.13 -1.56
N ALA A 236 -9.29 14.16 -0.76
CA ALA A 236 -9.89 12.91 -1.21
C ALA A 236 -11.12 13.12 -2.10
N THR A 237 -12.06 13.96 -1.67
CA THR A 237 -13.30 14.24 -2.45
C THR A 237 -13.01 14.82 -3.83
N ARG A 238 -11.94 15.58 -3.98
CA ARG A 238 -11.51 16.17 -5.25
C ARG A 238 -10.84 15.14 -6.15
N VAL A 239 -9.88 14.38 -5.61
CA VAL A 239 -9.05 13.49 -6.43
C VAL A 239 -9.76 12.22 -6.86
N MET A 240 -10.69 11.69 -6.06
CA MET A 240 -11.45 10.48 -6.39
C MET A 240 -12.25 10.65 -7.70
N ALA A 241 -13.02 11.72 -7.82
CA ALA A 241 -13.81 11.99 -9.00
C ALA A 241 -12.92 12.37 -10.21
N ARG A 242 -11.84 13.13 -9.97
CA ARG A 242 -10.88 13.51 -11.02
C ARG A 242 -10.18 12.28 -11.61
N ALA A 243 -9.61 11.42 -10.78
CA ALA A 243 -8.86 10.23 -11.22
C ALA A 243 -9.76 9.24 -11.97
N THR A 244 -11.01 9.09 -11.52
CA THR A 244 -12.02 8.26 -12.20
C THR A 244 -12.31 8.78 -13.61
N ARG A 245 -12.57 10.08 -13.78
CA ARG A 245 -12.75 10.68 -15.11
C ARG A 245 -11.52 10.52 -15.98
N GLU A 246 -10.36 10.85 -15.43
CA GLU A 246 -9.09 10.82 -16.16
C GLU A 246 -8.75 9.42 -16.70
N VAL A 247 -8.99 8.34 -15.92
CA VAL A 247 -8.69 6.98 -16.38
C VAL A 247 -9.68 6.48 -17.44
N VAL A 248 -10.95 6.89 -17.33
CA VAL A 248 -12.02 6.55 -18.29
C VAL A 248 -11.80 7.28 -19.62
N GLU A 249 -11.52 8.59 -19.56
CA GLU A 249 -11.16 9.40 -20.72
C GLU A 249 -9.89 8.89 -21.41
N LYS A 250 -8.87 8.52 -20.63
CA LYS A 250 -7.63 7.92 -21.16
C LYS A 250 -7.87 6.61 -21.93
N ALA A 251 -8.94 5.89 -21.62
CA ALA A 251 -9.34 4.70 -22.36
C ALA A 251 -10.24 4.99 -23.58
N GLY A 252 -10.58 6.26 -23.83
CA GLY A 252 -11.53 6.64 -24.87
C GLY A 252 -12.97 6.22 -24.58
N MET A 253 -13.31 6.03 -23.29
CA MET A 253 -14.63 5.59 -22.83
C MET A 253 -15.36 6.72 -22.10
N THR A 254 -16.63 6.48 -21.78
CA THR A 254 -17.47 7.38 -20.97
C THR A 254 -17.81 6.73 -19.63
N LEU A 255 -18.29 7.53 -18.67
CA LEU A 255 -18.75 6.99 -17.38
C LEU A 255 -19.96 6.06 -17.53
N ASP A 256 -20.71 6.15 -18.62
CA ASP A 256 -21.88 5.31 -18.88
C ASP A 256 -21.49 3.88 -19.28
N ASP A 257 -20.26 3.68 -19.76
CA ASP A 257 -19.71 2.37 -20.06
C ASP A 257 -19.24 1.62 -18.79
N ILE A 258 -19.22 2.29 -17.64
CA ILE A 258 -18.69 1.75 -16.38
C ILE A 258 -19.81 1.09 -15.59
N ALA A 259 -19.68 -0.22 -15.37
CA ALA A 259 -20.66 -1.03 -14.64
C ALA A 259 -20.54 -0.87 -13.12
N TRP A 260 -19.33 -0.66 -12.62
CA TRP A 260 -19.06 -0.53 -11.18
C TRP A 260 -17.78 0.26 -10.89
N ILE A 261 -17.73 0.85 -9.70
CA ILE A 261 -16.56 1.59 -9.21
C ILE A 261 -16.18 1.00 -7.85
N ALA A 262 -14.92 0.59 -7.70
CA ALA A 262 -14.34 0.10 -6.45
C ALA A 262 -13.44 1.20 -5.83
N PRO A 263 -14.00 2.08 -4.99
CA PRO A 263 -13.23 3.11 -4.33
C PRO A 263 -12.42 2.56 -3.15
N HIS A 264 -11.36 3.27 -2.77
CA HIS A 264 -10.74 3.12 -1.47
C HIS A 264 -11.77 3.34 -0.34
N GLN A 265 -11.86 2.37 0.57
CA GLN A 265 -12.81 2.37 1.68
C GLN A 265 -12.24 3.17 2.87
N ALA A 266 -12.24 4.50 2.79
CA ALA A 266 -11.75 5.37 3.88
C ALA A 266 -12.87 5.93 4.76
N ASN A 267 -13.91 6.44 4.11
CA ASN A 267 -15.04 7.10 4.75
C ASN A 267 -16.20 7.15 3.74
N ARG A 268 -17.40 6.72 4.15
CA ARG A 268 -18.58 6.66 3.28
C ARG A 268 -18.91 8.01 2.64
N ARG A 269 -18.74 9.11 3.37
CA ARG A 269 -19.04 10.47 2.87
C ARG A 269 -18.12 10.89 1.73
N ILE A 270 -16.89 10.37 1.67
CA ILE A 270 -15.97 10.62 0.54
C ILE A 270 -16.51 9.91 -0.71
N ILE A 271 -16.99 8.68 -0.57
CA ILE A 271 -17.58 7.89 -1.66
C ILE A 271 -18.86 8.56 -2.16
N GLU A 272 -19.74 9.01 -1.26
CA GLU A 272 -20.96 9.75 -1.60
C GLU A 272 -20.67 11.06 -2.34
N ALA A 273 -19.66 11.81 -1.89
CA ALA A 273 -19.22 13.02 -2.59
C ALA A 273 -18.68 12.72 -3.99
N ALA A 274 -17.90 11.63 -4.15
CA ALA A 274 -17.42 11.18 -5.45
C ALA A 274 -18.58 10.76 -6.37
N ALA A 275 -19.54 9.98 -5.87
CA ALA A 275 -20.74 9.56 -6.61
C ALA A 275 -21.53 10.77 -7.14
N LYS A 276 -21.80 11.76 -6.27
CA LYS A 276 -22.46 13.01 -6.65
C LYS A 276 -21.66 13.78 -7.71
N SER A 277 -20.34 13.88 -7.54
CA SER A 277 -19.47 14.59 -8.49
C SER A 277 -19.39 13.87 -9.85
N LEU A 278 -19.46 12.55 -9.86
CA LEU A 278 -19.47 11.71 -11.07
C LEU A 278 -20.85 11.59 -11.70
N ARG A 279 -21.91 12.06 -11.01
CA ARG A 279 -23.32 11.90 -11.41
C ARG A 279 -23.70 10.44 -11.63
N ARG A 280 -23.15 9.55 -10.79
CA ARG A 280 -23.43 8.12 -10.81
C ARG A 280 -24.23 7.71 -9.58
N PRO A 281 -25.16 6.75 -9.69
CA PRO A 281 -25.83 6.14 -8.54
C PRO A 281 -24.82 5.63 -7.52
N ILE A 282 -25.14 5.78 -6.23
CA ILE A 282 -24.27 5.25 -5.15
C ILE A 282 -24.16 3.73 -5.21
N ASP A 283 -25.15 3.04 -5.78
CA ASP A 283 -25.17 1.58 -5.91
C ASP A 283 -24.11 1.04 -6.88
N ASP A 284 -23.63 1.88 -7.81
CA ASP A 284 -22.49 1.55 -8.68
C ASP A 284 -21.17 1.46 -7.89
N PHE A 285 -21.12 2.09 -6.71
CA PHE A 285 -19.93 2.10 -5.87
C PHE A 285 -19.94 0.90 -4.94
N LEU A 286 -18.96 0.02 -5.13
CA LEU A 286 -18.76 -1.14 -4.27
C LEU A 286 -18.34 -0.67 -2.88
N MET A 287 -19.03 -1.15 -1.84
CA MET A 287 -18.78 -0.74 -0.46
C MET A 287 -18.88 -1.93 0.50
N ASN A 288 -17.92 -2.00 1.40
CA ASN A 288 -17.93 -2.89 2.57
C ASN A 288 -17.25 -2.26 3.80
N LEU A 289 -16.99 -0.95 3.72
CA LEU A 289 -16.42 -0.12 4.78
C LEU A 289 -17.13 -0.30 6.13
N ASP A 290 -18.43 -0.57 6.11
CA ASP A 290 -19.24 -0.76 7.31
C ASP A 290 -18.78 -1.95 8.16
N ARG A 291 -18.15 -2.97 7.56
CA ARG A 291 -17.72 -4.22 8.22
C ARG A 291 -16.22 -4.35 8.48
N TYR A 292 -15.40 -3.64 7.71
CA TYR A 292 -13.94 -3.77 7.80
C TYR A 292 -13.25 -2.50 8.27
N GLY A 293 -13.95 -1.36 8.29
CA GLY A 293 -13.30 -0.07 8.43
C GLY A 293 -12.34 0.21 7.27
N ASN A 294 -11.42 1.14 7.50
CA ASN A 294 -10.36 1.48 6.57
C ASN A 294 -9.20 0.50 6.73
N THR A 295 -9.05 -0.40 5.76
CA THR A 295 -7.95 -1.37 5.68
C THR A 295 -6.85 -0.93 4.70
N SER A 296 -6.66 0.38 4.50
CA SER A 296 -5.67 1.00 3.61
C SER A 296 -5.58 0.28 2.26
N THR A 297 -4.43 -0.30 1.91
CA THR A 297 -4.16 -0.97 0.62
C THR A 297 -5.04 -2.19 0.37
N ALA A 298 -5.52 -2.87 1.42
CA ALA A 298 -6.38 -4.04 1.29
C ALA A 298 -7.83 -3.71 0.90
N SER A 299 -8.26 -2.45 1.06
CA SER A 299 -9.67 -2.06 0.91
C SER A 299 -10.26 -2.35 -0.48
N ILE A 300 -9.53 -2.02 -1.54
CA ILE A 300 -9.96 -2.26 -2.93
C ILE A 300 -10.04 -3.76 -3.24
N PRO A 301 -8.98 -4.57 -3.03
CA PRO A 301 -9.09 -6.00 -3.33
C PRO A 301 -10.08 -6.73 -2.42
N LEU A 302 -10.30 -6.29 -1.18
CA LEU A 302 -11.34 -6.84 -0.30
C LEU A 302 -12.75 -6.60 -0.85
N VAL A 303 -13.06 -5.36 -1.27
CA VAL A 303 -14.40 -5.06 -1.80
C VAL A 303 -14.64 -5.72 -3.15
N LEU A 304 -13.59 -5.86 -3.97
CA LEU A 304 -13.66 -6.63 -5.22
C LEU A 304 -13.93 -8.11 -4.95
N TYR A 305 -13.27 -8.71 -3.95
CA TYR A 305 -13.51 -10.09 -3.56
C TYR A 305 -14.99 -10.31 -3.24
N GLU A 306 -15.56 -9.50 -2.35
CA GLU A 306 -16.95 -9.66 -1.94
C GLU A 306 -17.94 -9.41 -3.09
N ALA A 307 -17.68 -8.41 -3.93
CA ALA A 307 -18.51 -8.13 -5.09
C ALA A 307 -18.47 -9.28 -6.11
N ALA A 308 -17.30 -9.88 -6.33
CA ALA A 308 -17.16 -11.05 -7.20
C ALA A 308 -17.90 -12.27 -6.65
N GLU A 309 -17.77 -12.57 -5.35
CA GLU A 309 -18.48 -13.68 -4.70
C GLU A 309 -20.01 -13.46 -4.70
N ALA A 310 -20.46 -12.20 -4.62
CA ALA A 310 -21.86 -11.84 -4.70
C ALA A 310 -22.41 -11.83 -6.15
N GLY A 311 -21.59 -12.16 -7.16
CA GLY A 311 -22.00 -12.16 -8.56
C GLY A 311 -22.26 -10.77 -9.16
N ARG A 312 -21.76 -9.70 -8.50
CA ARG A 312 -21.92 -8.32 -8.96
C ARG A 312 -20.96 -7.97 -10.11
N LEU A 313 -19.84 -8.68 -10.23
CA LEU A 313 -18.85 -8.47 -11.28
C LEU A 313 -19.02 -9.54 -12.37
N LYS A 314 -19.48 -9.15 -13.56
CA LYS A 314 -19.71 -10.08 -14.68
C LYS A 314 -18.53 -10.04 -15.66
N PRO A 315 -18.16 -11.19 -16.27
CA PRO A 315 -17.18 -11.19 -17.36
C PRO A 315 -17.58 -10.21 -18.47
N GLY A 316 -16.65 -9.36 -18.88
CA GLY A 316 -16.85 -8.29 -19.86
C GLY A 316 -17.15 -6.92 -19.27
N ASP A 317 -17.56 -6.84 -17.99
CA ASP A 317 -17.87 -5.56 -17.33
C ASP A 317 -16.63 -4.67 -17.24
N TYR A 318 -16.78 -3.38 -17.58
CA TYR A 318 -15.78 -2.38 -17.28
C TYR A 318 -16.01 -1.80 -15.89
N GLY A 319 -14.95 -1.75 -15.10
CA GLY A 319 -14.96 -1.17 -13.76
C GLY A 319 -13.76 -0.31 -13.48
N VAL A 320 -13.92 0.64 -12.56
CA VAL A 320 -12.85 1.54 -12.14
C VAL A 320 -12.44 1.22 -10.71
N LEU A 321 -11.15 0.96 -10.51
CA LEU A 321 -10.51 0.95 -9.20
C LEU A 321 -9.96 2.35 -8.95
N VAL A 322 -10.25 2.97 -7.80
CA VAL A 322 -9.78 4.33 -7.53
C VAL A 322 -9.45 4.52 -6.06
N GLY A 323 -8.32 5.16 -5.78
CA GLY A 323 -7.80 5.29 -4.43
C GLY A 323 -6.97 6.54 -4.23
N PHE A 324 -6.76 6.88 -2.97
CA PHE A 324 -5.97 8.00 -2.50
C PHE A 324 -5.37 7.64 -1.14
N GLY A 325 -4.28 8.28 -0.74
CA GLY A 325 -3.62 8.01 0.53
C GLY A 325 -2.54 9.02 0.89
N ALA A 326 -1.77 8.74 1.94
CA ALA A 326 -0.62 9.53 2.36
C ALA A 326 0.39 9.75 1.21
N GLY A 327 1.13 10.86 1.29
CA GLY A 327 1.97 11.38 0.20
C GLY A 327 1.79 12.87 -0.06
N LEU A 328 0.62 13.38 -0.48
CA LEU A 328 -0.62 12.64 -0.76
C LEU A 328 -0.60 12.01 -2.16
N THR A 329 -0.96 10.73 -2.24
CA THR A 329 -1.01 9.95 -3.48
C THR A 329 -2.46 9.76 -3.92
N TRP A 330 -2.67 9.57 -5.22
CA TRP A 330 -3.95 9.11 -5.78
C TRP A 330 -3.75 8.40 -7.10
N GLY A 331 -4.71 7.56 -7.46
CA GLY A 331 -4.66 6.84 -8.72
C GLY A 331 -5.95 6.13 -9.03
N ALA A 332 -6.07 5.74 -10.29
CA ALA A 332 -7.18 4.92 -10.77
C ALA A 332 -6.69 3.91 -11.81
N ALA A 333 -7.38 2.77 -11.90
CA ALA A 333 -7.19 1.77 -12.93
C ALA A 333 -8.55 1.41 -13.53
N LEU A 334 -8.66 1.50 -14.85
CA LEU A 334 -9.79 0.95 -15.59
C LEU A 334 -9.48 -0.52 -15.90
N VAL A 335 -10.39 -1.41 -15.53
CA VAL A 335 -10.27 -2.84 -15.76
C VAL A 335 -11.50 -3.36 -16.48
N GLN A 336 -11.32 -4.34 -17.36
CA GLN A 336 -12.38 -5.21 -17.82
C GLN A 336 -12.33 -6.49 -16.98
N TRP A 337 -13.40 -6.78 -16.26
CA TRP A 337 -13.51 -7.99 -15.46
C TRP A 337 -13.56 -9.21 -16.37
N THR A 338 -12.61 -10.13 -16.21
CA THR A 338 -12.47 -11.30 -17.10
C THR A 338 -12.89 -12.58 -16.38
N GLY A 339 -12.59 -12.68 -15.08
CA GLY A 339 -12.94 -13.82 -14.27
C GLY A 339 -11.98 -15.00 -14.45
N PRO A 340 -12.26 -16.15 -13.82
CA PRO A 340 -11.36 -17.30 -13.86
C PRO A 340 -11.32 -17.92 -15.26
N LYS A 341 -10.14 -18.38 -15.68
CA LYS A 341 -9.99 -19.13 -16.94
C LYS A 341 -10.74 -20.47 -16.81
N ALA A 342 -11.77 -20.67 -17.64
CA ALA A 342 -12.72 -21.78 -17.52
C ALA A 342 -12.10 -23.19 -17.61
N GLU A 343 -10.97 -23.35 -18.31
CA GLU A 343 -10.50 -24.66 -18.79
C GLU A 343 -9.38 -25.31 -17.96
N ARG A 344 -8.89 -24.68 -16.89
CA ARG A 344 -7.73 -25.23 -16.14
C ARG A 344 -8.10 -26.30 -15.13
N LYS A 345 -7.29 -27.36 -15.03
CA LYS A 345 -7.44 -28.36 -13.97
C LYS A 345 -7.20 -27.72 -12.59
N PRO A 346 -7.96 -28.12 -11.54
CA PRO A 346 -7.71 -27.63 -10.19
C PRO A 346 -6.30 -27.95 -9.71
N VAL A 347 -5.65 -26.97 -9.09
CA VAL A 347 -4.33 -27.14 -8.49
C VAL A 347 -4.47 -27.55 -7.02
N ARG A 348 -3.71 -28.58 -6.60
CA ARG A 348 -3.71 -29.04 -5.21
C ARG A 348 -2.80 -28.17 -4.33
N LEU A 349 -3.23 -26.95 -4.00
CA LEU A 349 -2.43 -25.95 -3.26
C LEU A 349 -1.93 -26.43 -1.88
N LYS A 350 -2.71 -27.22 -1.14
CA LYS A 350 -2.28 -27.78 0.16
C LYS A 350 -0.99 -28.61 0.06
N TRP A 351 -0.75 -29.26 -1.09
CA TRP A 351 0.49 -29.99 -1.32
C TRP A 351 1.67 -29.03 -1.51
N TYR A 352 1.48 -27.94 -2.25
CA TYR A 352 2.50 -26.89 -2.40
C TYR A 352 2.84 -26.24 -1.07
N GLN A 353 1.86 -25.95 -0.21
CA GLN A 353 2.09 -25.40 1.13
C GLN A 353 2.94 -26.33 1.99
N ARG A 354 2.60 -27.64 2.03
CA ARG A 354 3.37 -28.62 2.79
C ARG A 354 4.81 -28.72 2.27
N LEU A 355 4.96 -28.80 0.95
CA LEU A 355 6.28 -28.82 0.31
C LEU A 355 7.05 -27.52 0.56
N ALA A 356 6.39 -26.36 0.54
CA ALA A 356 6.98 -25.07 0.83
C ALA A 356 7.53 -25.03 2.26
N ARG A 357 6.75 -25.45 3.25
CA ARG A 357 7.18 -25.53 4.66
C ARG A 357 8.38 -26.48 4.84
N VAL A 358 8.33 -27.66 4.25
CA VAL A 358 9.44 -28.64 4.31
C VAL A 358 10.68 -28.07 3.63
N ARG A 359 10.54 -27.53 2.41
CA ARG A 359 11.62 -26.90 1.65
C ARG A 359 12.24 -25.73 2.41
N SER A 360 11.43 -24.85 3.00
CA SER A 360 11.89 -23.69 3.75
C SER A 360 12.72 -24.13 4.95
N ARG A 361 12.21 -25.07 5.76
CA ARG A 361 12.96 -25.66 6.89
C ARG A 361 14.27 -26.32 6.47
N LEU A 362 14.26 -27.10 5.38
CA LEU A 362 15.49 -27.73 4.85
C LEU A 362 16.50 -26.68 4.38
N ARG A 363 16.06 -25.60 3.72
CA ARG A 363 16.94 -24.51 3.29
C ARG A 363 17.51 -23.72 4.47
N GLN A 364 16.70 -23.43 5.48
CA GLN A 364 17.16 -22.79 6.71
C GLN A 364 18.21 -23.66 7.41
N TRP A 365 17.92 -24.95 7.59
CA TRP A 365 18.86 -25.89 8.20
C TRP A 365 20.16 -26.00 7.41
N ARG A 366 20.09 -26.10 6.08
CA ARG A 366 21.27 -26.10 5.21
C ARG A 366 22.10 -24.83 5.36
N ARG A 367 21.47 -23.65 5.41
CA ARG A 367 22.18 -22.37 5.63
C ARG A 367 22.88 -22.34 6.99
N THR A 368 22.23 -22.85 8.03
CA THR A 368 22.83 -22.98 9.36
C THR A 368 24.05 -23.90 9.34
N LEU A 369 23.97 -25.04 8.66
CA LEU A 369 25.09 -25.96 8.50
C LEU A 369 26.24 -25.35 7.70
N GLU A 370 25.95 -24.69 6.58
CA GLU A 370 26.95 -23.99 5.76
C GLU A 370 27.67 -22.92 6.61
N GLY A 371 26.94 -22.14 7.40
CA GLY A 371 27.55 -21.18 8.33
C GLY A 371 28.41 -21.82 9.42
N TRP A 372 27.95 -22.94 9.99
CA TRP A 372 28.71 -23.69 10.99
C TRP A 372 30.01 -24.27 10.41
N TRP A 373 29.95 -24.76 9.16
CA TRP A 373 31.11 -25.29 8.45
C TRP A 373 32.13 -24.20 8.12
N VAL A 374 31.68 -23.02 7.70
CA VAL A 374 32.54 -21.85 7.49
C VAL A 374 33.25 -21.44 8.79
N HIS A 375 32.51 -21.33 9.90
CA HIS A 375 33.12 -21.02 11.20
C HIS A 375 34.08 -22.12 11.71
N LEU A 376 33.79 -23.39 11.44
CA LEU A 376 34.71 -24.48 11.77
C LEU A 376 36.01 -24.38 10.96
N LEU A 377 35.91 -24.11 9.66
CA LEU A 377 37.07 -23.90 8.78
C LEU A 377 37.90 -22.67 9.19
N GLU A 378 37.25 -21.58 9.58
CA GLU A 378 37.91 -20.39 10.13
C GLU A 378 38.63 -20.70 11.47
N ARG A 379 38.05 -21.53 12.33
CA ARG A 379 38.70 -21.99 13.58
C ARG A 379 39.90 -22.89 13.33
N VAL A 380 39.81 -23.80 12.36
CA VAL A 380 40.93 -24.67 11.98
C VAL A 380 42.05 -23.85 11.33
N HIS A 381 41.71 -22.89 10.46
CA HIS A 381 42.71 -21.99 9.87
C HIS A 381 43.35 -21.07 10.90
N SER A 382 42.58 -20.49 11.83
CA SER A 382 43.11 -19.63 12.90
C SER A 382 43.91 -20.38 13.98
N ALA A 383 43.75 -21.70 14.11
CA ALA A 383 44.60 -22.54 14.96
C ALA A 383 45.95 -22.92 14.31
N SER A 384 46.07 -22.77 12.98
CA SER A 384 47.25 -23.20 12.21
C SER A 384 48.27 -22.10 11.90
N TRP A 385 48.07 -20.87 12.39
CA TRP A 385 49.01 -19.76 12.24
C TRP A 385 49.28 -19.08 13.59
N PRO A 386 50.54 -18.99 14.06
CA PRO A 386 50.87 -18.14 15.19
C PRO A 386 50.63 -16.70 14.76
N ARG A 387 49.80 -15.95 15.50
CA ARG A 387 49.67 -14.51 15.31
C ARG A 387 51.06 -13.88 15.48
N PRO A 388 51.61 -13.15 14.50
CA PRO A 388 52.82 -12.40 14.72
C PRO A 388 52.53 -11.38 15.83
N ALA A 389 53.34 -11.39 16.89
CA ALA A 389 53.32 -10.36 17.91
C ALA A 389 53.69 -9.03 17.24
N LEU A 390 52.68 -8.23 16.91
CA LEU A 390 52.90 -6.85 16.50
C LEU A 390 53.56 -6.12 17.67
N PRO A 391 54.71 -5.46 17.46
CA PRO A 391 55.35 -4.72 18.53
C PRO A 391 54.42 -3.57 18.95
N LEU A 392 54.09 -3.54 20.24
CA LEU A 392 53.41 -2.40 20.87
C LEU A 392 54.22 -1.14 20.61
N ARG A 393 53.81 -0.36 19.61
CA ARG A 393 54.37 0.96 19.33
C ARG A 393 53.90 1.88 20.45
N ARG A 394 54.73 2.03 21.49
CA ARG A 394 54.61 3.13 22.47
C ARG A 394 54.71 4.45 21.69
N GLY A 395 53.57 5.09 21.44
CA GLY A 395 53.47 6.36 20.71
C GLY A 395 52.52 7.32 21.41
N ARG A 396 53.10 8.19 22.25
CA ARG A 396 52.67 9.52 22.74
C ARG A 396 51.16 9.82 22.90
N ARG A 397 50.77 10.10 24.14
CA ARG A 397 49.57 10.86 24.53
C ARG A 397 49.49 12.18 23.75
N GLY A 398 48.44 12.34 22.93
CA GLY A 398 48.02 13.61 22.35
C GLY A 398 46.56 13.87 22.75
N GLN A 399 46.30 15.07 23.27
CA GLN A 399 45.01 15.55 23.79
C GLN A 399 43.86 15.50 22.76
N PRO A 400 42.60 15.46 23.21
CA PRO A 400 41.44 15.48 22.32
C PRO A 400 41.27 16.86 21.66
N ARG A 401 41.24 16.91 20.33
CA ARG A 401 40.83 18.09 19.56
C ARG A 401 39.29 18.19 19.59
N ALA A 402 38.78 19.33 20.04
CA ALA A 402 37.37 19.68 20.02
C ALA A 402 36.85 19.82 18.58
N LEU A 403 35.64 19.30 18.33
CA LEU A 403 34.86 19.55 17.12
C LEU A 403 34.41 21.03 17.08
N PRO A 404 34.39 21.69 15.90
CA PRO A 404 33.95 23.07 15.82
C PRO A 404 32.42 23.19 16.00
N ARG A 405 32.02 24.13 16.84
CA ARG A 405 30.62 24.51 17.10
C ARG A 405 29.94 24.93 15.79
N GLN A 406 28.78 24.34 15.50
CA GLN A 406 27.84 24.87 14.52
C GLN A 406 27.25 26.17 15.08
N THR A 407 27.31 27.22 14.28
CA THR A 407 26.74 28.54 14.55
C THR A 407 25.21 28.47 14.53
N GLU A 408 24.60 28.95 15.61
CA GLU A 408 23.17 29.15 15.77
C GLU A 408 22.62 30.15 14.73
N ALA A 409 21.47 29.84 14.14
CA ALA A 409 20.66 30.80 13.38
C ALA A 409 19.84 31.66 14.36
N PRO A 410 19.75 32.99 14.17
CA PRO A 410 18.96 33.83 15.06
C PRO A 410 17.47 33.78 14.70
N GLY A 411 16.63 33.67 15.74
CA GLY A 411 15.17 33.77 15.64
C GLY A 411 14.67 35.20 15.39
N PRO A 412 13.37 35.37 15.11
CA PRO A 412 12.77 36.65 14.75
C PRO A 412 12.41 37.48 15.99
N ASP A 413 12.21 38.78 15.77
CA ASP A 413 11.80 39.86 16.69
C ASP A 413 12.88 40.56 17.52
N ALA A 414 13.27 41.75 17.06
CA ALA A 414 13.16 43.02 17.79
C ALA A 414 14.01 44.13 17.14
N ALA A 415 13.40 45.00 16.33
CA ALA A 415 13.89 46.36 16.07
C ALA A 415 12.76 47.27 15.54
N ARG A 416 11.93 47.78 16.45
CA ARG A 416 11.54 49.20 16.48
C ARG A 416 12.70 49.90 17.24
N GLU A 417 13.15 51.12 16.98
CA GLU A 417 12.47 52.37 16.64
C GLU A 417 13.56 53.45 16.41
N GLN A 418 13.13 54.68 16.05
CA GLN A 418 13.86 55.94 15.78
C GLN A 418 14.15 56.14 14.27
N GLY A 419 13.41 56.93 13.49
CA GLY A 419 12.82 58.28 13.69
C GLY A 419 13.66 59.26 12.85
N GLU A 420 13.22 60.22 12.02
CA GLU A 420 12.00 61.04 11.82
C GLU A 420 12.04 61.55 10.34
N ALA A 421 10.96 61.51 9.53
CA ALA A 421 9.94 62.56 9.23
C ALA A 421 10.34 63.63 8.16
N PRO A 422 9.41 64.45 7.61
CA PRO A 422 8.22 64.09 6.82
C PRO A 422 8.05 64.95 5.52
N ALA A 423 7.14 64.57 4.62
CA ALA A 423 6.47 65.52 3.71
C ALA A 423 5.06 65.00 3.34
N GLU A 424 4.09 65.88 3.54
CA GLU A 424 2.63 65.66 3.51
C GLU A 424 2.02 66.16 2.16
N PRO A 425 0.67 66.23 1.94
CA PRO A 425 0.01 65.57 0.81
C PRO A 425 -0.70 66.54 -0.17
N GLY A 426 -1.30 66.02 -1.25
CA GLY A 426 -2.20 66.82 -2.09
C GLY A 426 -2.89 66.10 -3.24
N ALA A 427 -4.18 65.81 -3.03
CA ALA A 427 -5.32 65.97 -3.97
C ALA A 427 -5.42 65.14 -5.28
N GLU A 428 -6.42 64.24 -5.28
CA GLU A 428 -7.33 63.91 -6.40
C GLU A 428 -8.02 65.17 -7.00
N PRO A 429 -8.74 65.16 -8.17
CA PRO A 429 -9.56 64.05 -8.74
C PRO A 429 -9.72 63.94 -10.29
N ARG A 430 -10.34 62.82 -10.75
CA ARG A 430 -11.20 62.60 -11.97
C ARG A 430 -10.57 62.91 -13.36
N SER A 431 -10.92 62.35 -14.52
CA SER A 431 -11.98 61.53 -15.13
C SER A 431 -11.42 60.96 -16.46
N GLU A 432 -11.85 59.79 -16.97
CA GLU A 432 -12.65 59.56 -18.20
C GLU A 432 -11.96 58.44 -19.02
N ARG A 433 -12.67 57.35 -19.36
CA ARG A 433 -13.04 56.90 -20.74
C ARG A 433 -11.83 56.83 -21.71
N GLU A 434 -11.52 55.74 -22.41
CA GLU A 434 -12.36 54.89 -23.26
C GLU A 434 -11.52 53.66 -23.72
N ALA A 435 -12.21 52.59 -24.13
CA ALA A 435 -11.73 51.38 -24.83
C ALA A 435 -11.09 51.69 -26.22
N PRO A 436 -10.51 50.74 -26.98
CA PRO A 436 -10.53 49.27 -26.84
C PRO A 436 -9.19 48.56 -26.57
#